data_AF-A0A3B9PAU3-F1
#
_entry.id   AF-A0A3B9PAU3-F1
#
_cell.length_a   1.000
_cell.length_b   1.000
_cell.length_c   1.000
_cell.angle_alpha   90.00
_cell.angle_beta   90.00
_cell.angle_gamma   90.00
#
_symmetry.space_group_name_H-M   'P 1'
#
loop_
_entity.id
_entity.type
_entity.pdbx_description
1 polymer ?
#
loop_
_entity_poly.entity_id
_entity_poly.type
_entity_poly.pdbx_seq_one_letter_code
_entity_poly.pdbx_strand_id
1 'polypeptide(L)'
;QWPERMAFEGWEDQAVEDFSLVQEMVRAIRNIRAEYKVQQGHKISCTISAGGKFEMIQAQRQSFVSLAGIDPDNLKIIVEPLAPSDEAISLVITPVEISLPLAGLVDVEAERERLEKELEEAEGQIKRLEKLLASPFAEKAPAEVVEKEREKLATYRDTAEKIKQQI
;
A
#
# COMPACT_ATOMS: atom_id res chain seq x y z
N GLN A 1 -20.79 37.48 -13.61
CA GLN A 1 -21.15 36.62 -14.77
C GLN A 1 -20.72 35.21 -14.45
N TRP A 2 -21.51 34.22 -14.88
CA TRP A 2 -21.16 32.81 -14.73
C TRP A 2 -20.27 32.38 -15.90
N PRO A 3 -19.27 31.50 -15.70
CA PRO A 3 -18.43 31.04 -16.80
C PRO A 3 -19.25 30.23 -17.82
N GLU A 4 -19.01 30.51 -19.11
CA GLU A 4 -19.59 29.77 -20.22
C GLU A 4 -18.63 28.69 -20.70
N ARG A 5 -19.17 27.58 -21.20
CA ARG A 5 -18.37 26.48 -21.74
C ARG A 5 -17.61 26.97 -22.97
N MET A 6 -16.29 26.91 -22.93
CA MET A 6 -15.45 27.18 -24.09
C MET A 6 -15.62 26.09 -25.15
N ALA A 7 -15.46 26.46 -26.42
CA ALA A 7 -15.42 25.50 -27.51
C ALA A 7 -14.17 24.62 -27.39
N PHE A 8 -14.30 23.34 -27.74
CA PHE A 8 -13.16 22.43 -27.81
C PHE A 8 -12.35 22.74 -29.07
N GLU A 9 -11.03 22.82 -28.92
CA GLU A 9 -10.08 23.16 -29.99
C GLU A 9 -9.39 21.91 -30.58
N GLY A 10 -9.68 20.72 -30.05
CA GLY A 10 -9.24 19.41 -30.55
C GLY A 10 -7.93 18.92 -29.95
N TRP A 11 -7.16 19.77 -29.26
CA TRP A 11 -5.96 19.35 -28.53
C TRP A 11 -6.29 18.71 -27.17
N GLU A 12 -7.49 18.99 -26.64
CA GLU A 12 -7.94 18.55 -25.33
C GLU A 12 -8.07 17.02 -25.28
N ASP A 13 -8.51 16.38 -26.36
CA ASP A 13 -8.70 14.93 -26.39
C ASP A 13 -7.36 14.20 -26.14
N GLN A 14 -6.31 14.59 -26.85
CA GLN A 14 -4.98 14.01 -26.64
C GLN A 14 -4.42 14.32 -25.25
N ALA A 15 -4.64 15.55 -24.74
CA ALA A 15 -4.19 15.93 -23.41
C ALA A 15 -4.91 15.14 -22.31
N VAL A 16 -6.22 14.88 -22.48
CA VAL A 16 -7.03 14.04 -21.58
C VAL A 16 -6.55 12.60 -21.62
N GLU A 17 -6.26 12.04 -22.79
CA GLU A 17 -5.71 10.69 -22.94
C GLU A 17 -4.35 10.56 -22.25
N ASP A 18 -3.42 11.49 -22.53
CA ASP A 18 -2.09 11.49 -21.95
C ASP A 18 -2.13 11.61 -20.43
N PHE A 19 -2.98 12.50 -19.91
CA PHE A 19 -3.17 12.64 -18.48
C PHE A 19 -3.83 11.41 -17.85
N SER A 20 -4.78 10.78 -18.54
CA SER A 20 -5.42 9.54 -18.07
C SER A 20 -4.40 8.40 -17.95
N LEU A 21 -3.47 8.29 -18.90
CA LEU A 21 -2.37 7.33 -18.84
C LEU A 21 -1.46 7.60 -17.63
N VAL A 22 -1.07 8.86 -17.39
CA VAL A 22 -0.27 9.24 -16.21
C VAL A 22 -1.00 8.88 -14.90
N GLN A 23 -2.30 9.16 -14.82
CA GLN A 23 -3.11 8.79 -13.66
C GLN A 23 -3.19 7.28 -13.43
N GLU A 24 -3.31 6.51 -14.51
CA GLU A 24 -3.31 5.05 -14.45
C GLU A 24 -1.97 4.52 -13.96
N MET A 25 -0.86 5.00 -14.51
CA MET A 25 0.50 4.66 -14.08
C MET A 25 0.72 4.96 -12.58
N VAL A 26 0.35 6.16 -12.12
CA VAL A 26 0.47 6.53 -10.70
C VAL A 26 -0.39 5.62 -9.82
N ARG A 27 -1.62 5.31 -10.23
CA ARG A 27 -2.51 4.40 -9.50
C ARG A 27 -1.90 3.00 -9.39
N ALA A 28 -1.41 2.46 -10.50
CA ALA A 28 -0.79 1.14 -10.53
C ALA A 28 0.43 1.05 -9.60
N ILE A 29 1.32 2.06 -9.63
CA ILE A 29 2.48 2.11 -8.73
C ILE A 29 2.04 2.17 -7.25
N ARG A 30 1.04 2.98 -6.92
CA ARG A 30 0.54 3.09 -5.53
C ARG A 30 -0.13 1.80 -5.06
N ASN A 31 -0.84 1.10 -5.94
CA ASN A 31 -1.44 -0.20 -5.62
C ASN A 31 -0.37 -1.24 -5.30
N ILE A 32 0.68 -1.36 -6.12
CA ILE A 32 1.79 -2.27 -5.84
C ILE A 32 2.50 -1.90 -4.53
N ARG A 33 2.73 -0.61 -4.26
CA ARG A 33 3.29 -0.19 -2.97
C ARG A 33 2.45 -0.65 -1.80
N ALA A 34 1.12 -0.54 -1.89
CA ALA A 34 0.21 -0.98 -0.84
C ALA A 34 0.21 -2.51 -0.68
N GLU A 35 0.20 -3.24 -1.79
CA GLU A 35 0.25 -4.71 -1.82
C GLU A 35 1.52 -5.25 -1.16
N TYR A 36 2.66 -4.61 -1.45
CA TYR A 36 3.96 -4.96 -0.86
C TYR A 36 4.25 -4.23 0.46
N LYS A 37 3.22 -3.60 1.06
CA LYS A 37 3.31 -2.90 2.36
C LYS A 37 4.46 -1.87 2.46
N VAL A 38 4.83 -1.25 1.34
CA VAL A 38 5.86 -0.20 1.32
C VAL A 38 5.31 1.02 2.06
N GLN A 39 6.03 1.47 3.10
CA GLN A 39 5.63 2.63 3.88
C GLN A 39 5.54 3.91 3.02
N GLN A 40 4.57 4.78 3.34
CA GLN A 40 4.30 5.97 2.53
C GLN A 40 5.50 6.93 2.40
N GLY A 41 6.34 7.02 3.43
CA GLY A 41 7.54 7.87 3.45
C GLY A 41 8.75 7.29 2.71
N HIS A 42 8.75 5.99 2.42
CA HIS A 42 9.84 5.34 1.68
C HIS A 42 9.68 5.61 0.19
N LYS A 43 10.66 6.32 -0.38
CA LYS A 43 10.74 6.53 -1.83
C LYS A 43 11.24 5.27 -2.51
N ILE A 44 10.63 4.93 -3.65
CA ILE A 44 10.96 3.71 -4.39
C ILE A 44 11.72 4.03 -5.68
N SER A 45 12.58 3.11 -6.11
CA SER A 45 13.20 3.17 -7.43
C SER A 45 12.18 2.77 -8.50
N CYS A 46 12.29 3.34 -9.70
CA CYS A 46 11.35 3.05 -10.78
C CYS A 46 12.02 3.22 -12.14
N THR A 47 11.81 2.25 -13.03
CA THR A 47 12.18 2.37 -14.45
C THR A 47 10.91 2.30 -15.30
N ILE A 48 10.71 3.27 -16.19
CA ILE A 48 9.56 3.36 -17.09
C ILE A 48 10.07 3.22 -18.53
N SER A 49 9.66 2.16 -19.23
CA SER A 49 9.79 2.05 -20.68
C SER A 49 8.60 2.75 -21.33
N ALA A 50 8.86 3.94 -21.85
CA ALA A 50 7.85 4.86 -22.34
C ALA A 50 7.63 4.77 -23.87
N GLY A 51 8.56 4.13 -24.61
CA GLY A 51 8.50 4.00 -26.05
C GLY A 51 8.19 5.34 -26.75
N GLY A 52 7.16 5.35 -27.60
CA GLY A 52 6.72 6.55 -28.32
C GLY A 52 6.14 7.68 -27.44
N LYS A 53 5.85 7.42 -26.16
CA LYS A 53 5.34 8.41 -25.19
C LYS A 53 6.46 9.01 -24.32
N PHE A 54 7.74 8.78 -24.65
CA PHE A 54 8.90 9.22 -23.88
C PHE A 54 8.85 10.70 -23.47
N GLU A 55 8.72 11.62 -24.43
CA GLU A 55 8.73 13.07 -24.15
C GLU A 55 7.59 13.49 -23.20
N MET A 56 6.40 12.94 -23.40
CA MET A 56 5.23 13.22 -22.57
C MET A 56 5.45 12.72 -21.12
N ILE A 57 5.93 11.50 -20.97
CA ILE A 57 6.18 10.90 -19.64
C ILE A 57 7.35 11.60 -18.94
N GLN A 58 8.39 11.97 -19.69
CA GLN A 58 9.52 12.74 -19.20
C GLN A 58 9.09 14.12 -18.70
N ALA A 59 8.16 14.80 -19.40
CA ALA A 59 7.58 16.06 -18.93
C ALA A 59 6.79 15.91 -17.62
N GLN A 60 6.26 14.72 -17.33
CA GLN A 60 5.50 14.40 -16.13
C GLN A 60 6.36 13.81 -15.00
N ARG A 61 7.69 13.83 -15.13
CA ARG A 61 8.63 13.29 -14.13
C ARG A 61 8.32 13.72 -12.69
N GLN A 62 8.06 15.01 -12.49
CA GLN A 62 7.77 15.55 -11.15
C GLN A 62 6.46 15.01 -10.57
N SER A 63 5.46 14.77 -11.42
CA SER A 63 4.18 14.16 -11.05
C SER A 63 4.41 12.75 -10.52
N PHE A 64 5.24 11.94 -11.19
CA PHE A 64 5.60 10.60 -10.72
C PHE A 64 6.35 10.61 -9.39
N VAL A 65 7.37 11.47 -9.26
CA VAL A 65 8.13 11.63 -7.99
C VAL A 65 7.19 11.99 -6.84
N SER A 66 6.28 12.95 -7.04
CA SER A 66 5.45 13.50 -5.97
C SER A 66 4.23 12.63 -5.65
N LEU A 67 3.55 12.12 -6.68
CA LEU A 67 2.26 11.43 -6.52
C LEU A 67 2.40 9.92 -6.36
N ALA A 68 3.46 9.32 -6.92
CA ALA A 68 3.73 7.88 -6.78
C ALA A 68 4.78 7.59 -5.69
N GLY A 69 5.44 8.62 -5.15
CA GLY A 69 6.49 8.50 -4.13
C GLY A 69 7.74 7.81 -4.66
N ILE A 70 8.15 8.20 -5.86
CA ILE A 70 9.36 7.69 -6.50
C ILE A 70 10.56 8.53 -6.06
N ASP A 71 11.71 7.88 -5.90
CA ASP A 71 12.97 8.55 -5.66
C ASP A 71 13.41 9.33 -6.92
N PRO A 72 13.56 10.68 -6.85
CA PRO A 72 13.95 11.48 -8.00
C PRO A 72 15.30 11.07 -8.62
N ASP A 73 16.22 10.54 -7.81
CA ASP A 73 17.55 10.12 -8.25
C ASP A 73 17.54 8.72 -8.88
N ASN A 74 16.53 7.91 -8.55
CA ASN A 74 16.37 6.54 -9.03
C ASN A 74 15.13 6.34 -9.94
N LEU A 75 14.65 7.41 -10.57
CA LEU A 75 13.66 7.35 -11.64
C LEU A 75 14.34 7.35 -13.00
N LYS A 76 14.26 6.23 -13.72
CA LYS A 76 14.73 6.11 -15.11
C LYS A 76 13.54 6.06 -16.04
N ILE A 77 13.56 6.86 -17.09
CA ILE A 77 12.58 6.83 -18.17
C ILE A 77 13.39 6.52 -19.42
N ILE A 78 13.00 5.47 -20.15
CA ILE A 78 13.74 4.94 -21.30
C ILE A 78 12.77 4.72 -22.47
N VAL A 79 13.32 4.59 -23.68
CA VAL A 79 12.52 4.29 -24.89
C VAL A 79 12.48 2.78 -25.15
N GLU A 80 13.53 2.09 -24.73
CA GLU A 80 13.75 0.68 -24.96
C GLU A 80 12.84 -0.19 -24.07
N PRO A 81 12.40 -1.37 -24.57
CA PRO A 81 11.65 -2.33 -23.78
C PRO A 81 12.39 -2.72 -22.50
N LEU A 82 11.65 -3.05 -21.44
CA LEU A 82 12.26 -3.51 -20.20
C LEU A 82 12.81 -4.93 -20.38
N ALA A 83 14.00 -5.16 -19.82
CA ALA A 83 14.51 -6.51 -19.67
C ALA A 83 13.72 -7.23 -18.56
N PRO A 84 13.39 -8.52 -18.72
CA PRO A 84 12.83 -9.32 -17.64
C PRO A 84 13.78 -9.34 -16.44
N SER A 85 13.22 -9.21 -15.24
CA SER A 85 13.96 -9.30 -13.98
C SER A 85 13.10 -10.02 -12.95
N ASP A 86 13.70 -10.99 -12.26
CA ASP A 86 13.06 -11.68 -11.13
C ASP A 86 13.16 -10.84 -9.83
N GLU A 87 13.97 -9.78 -9.83
CA GLU A 87 14.23 -8.91 -8.68
C GLU A 87 13.32 -7.67 -8.65
N ALA A 88 12.49 -7.49 -9.67
CA ALA A 88 11.62 -6.33 -9.81
C ALA A 88 10.20 -6.72 -10.25
N ILE A 89 9.23 -5.96 -9.78
CA ILE A 89 7.83 -6.12 -10.19
C ILE A 89 7.64 -5.35 -11.49
N SER A 90 7.13 -6.05 -12.51
CA SER A 90 6.84 -5.47 -13.82
C SER A 90 5.33 -5.22 -13.97
N LEU A 91 4.98 -4.02 -14.43
CA LEU A 91 3.62 -3.60 -14.75
C LEU A 91 3.56 -3.23 -16.23
N VAL A 92 2.51 -3.67 -16.92
CA VAL A 92 2.25 -3.33 -18.32
C VAL A 92 0.99 -2.48 -18.39
N ILE A 93 1.14 -1.24 -18.83
CA ILE A 93 0.07 -0.26 -19.00
C ILE A 93 0.20 0.29 -20.41
N THR A 94 -0.40 -0.39 -21.39
CA THR A 94 -0.20 -0.13 -22.82
C THR A 94 -0.29 1.37 -23.14
N PRO A 95 0.72 1.96 -23.83
CA PRO A 95 1.89 1.34 -24.47
C PRO A 95 3.18 1.34 -23.61
N VAL A 96 3.06 1.48 -22.30
CA VAL A 96 4.15 1.70 -21.34
C VAL A 96 4.39 0.46 -20.48
N GLU A 97 5.64 0.21 -20.13
CA GLU A 97 6.00 -0.80 -19.13
C GLU A 97 6.73 -0.14 -17.96
N ILE A 98 6.51 -0.63 -16.74
CA ILE A 98 7.11 -0.09 -15.52
C ILE A 98 7.76 -1.23 -14.75
N SER A 99 9.02 -1.05 -14.31
CA SER A 99 9.73 -1.95 -13.41
C SER A 99 9.99 -1.27 -12.07
N LEU A 100 9.60 -1.95 -10.99
CA LEU A 100 9.74 -1.51 -9.60
C LEU A 100 10.58 -2.52 -8.82
N PRO A 101 11.89 -2.28 -8.62
CA PRO A 101 12.71 -3.10 -7.73
C PRO A 101 12.35 -2.78 -6.28
N LEU A 102 11.36 -3.48 -5.74
CA LEU A 102 10.88 -3.31 -4.35
C LEU A 102 11.58 -4.24 -3.35
N ALA A 103 12.49 -5.09 -3.82
CA ALA A 103 13.28 -5.96 -2.96
C ALA A 103 14.05 -5.12 -1.93
N GLY A 104 13.88 -5.43 -0.63
CA GLY A 104 14.49 -4.70 0.48
C GLY A 104 13.74 -3.44 0.94
N LEU A 105 12.63 -3.06 0.29
CA LEU A 105 11.77 -1.95 0.73
C LEU A 105 10.58 -2.42 1.60
N VAL A 106 10.40 -3.74 1.71
CA VAL A 106 9.57 -4.34 2.75
C VAL A 106 10.36 -4.20 4.05
N ASP A 107 9.96 -3.24 4.87
CA ASP A 107 10.56 -3.00 6.17
C ASP A 107 10.13 -4.12 7.12
N VAL A 108 10.85 -5.25 7.05
CA VAL A 108 10.64 -6.43 7.91
C VAL A 108 10.76 -6.03 9.38
N GLU A 109 11.61 -5.07 9.70
CA GLU A 109 11.78 -4.56 11.06
C GLU A 109 10.53 -3.81 11.51
N ALA A 110 10.00 -2.89 10.69
CA ALA A 110 8.76 -2.19 11.01
C ALA A 110 7.53 -3.10 11.01
N GLU A 111 7.49 -4.13 10.16
CA GLU A 111 6.42 -5.13 10.21
C GLU A 111 6.53 -5.96 11.49
N ARG A 112 7.74 -6.32 11.92
CA ARG A 112 7.97 -6.97 13.20
C ARG A 112 7.55 -6.08 14.37
N GLU A 113 7.95 -4.81 14.40
CA GLU A 113 7.54 -3.85 15.44
C GLU A 113 6.02 -3.65 15.48
N ARG A 114 5.35 -3.59 14.31
CA ARG A 114 3.89 -3.51 14.24
C ARG A 114 3.23 -4.75 14.82
N LEU A 115 3.70 -5.94 14.45
CA LEU A 115 3.18 -7.22 14.95
C LEU A 115 3.46 -7.39 16.46
N GLU A 116 4.64 -6.98 16.93
CA GLU A 116 4.99 -6.96 18.36
C GLU A 116 4.04 -6.06 19.15
N LYS A 117 3.71 -4.87 18.63
CA LYS A 117 2.75 -3.95 19.26
C LYS A 117 1.32 -4.51 19.26
N GLU A 118 0.86 -5.07 18.15
CA GLU A 118 -0.44 -5.74 18.07
C GLU A 118 -0.52 -6.93 19.05
N LEU A 119 0.58 -7.66 19.20
CA LEU A 119 0.69 -8.74 20.17
C LEU A 119 0.59 -8.22 21.61
N GLU A 120 1.31 -7.14 21.95
CA GLU A 120 1.27 -6.54 23.28
C GLU A 120 -0.16 -6.08 23.64
N GLU A 121 -0.87 -5.44 22.70
CA GLU A 121 -2.25 -5.03 22.88
C GLU A 121 -3.18 -6.23 23.10
N ALA A 122 -3.04 -7.29 22.30
CA ALA A 122 -3.81 -8.52 22.44
C ALA A 122 -3.53 -9.22 23.79
N GLU A 123 -2.27 -9.34 24.20
CA GLU A 123 -1.88 -9.91 25.49
C GLU A 123 -2.39 -9.07 26.67
N GLY A 124 -2.45 -7.74 26.52
CA GLY A 124 -3.07 -6.84 27.49
C GLY A 124 -4.57 -7.11 27.67
N GLN A 125 -5.31 -7.30 26.57
CA GLN A 125 -6.73 -7.66 26.62
C GLN A 125 -6.95 -9.04 27.22
N ILE A 126 -6.12 -10.03 26.87
CA ILE A 126 -6.16 -11.38 27.45
C ILE A 126 -6.03 -11.30 28.97
N LYS A 127 -4.98 -10.63 29.48
CA LYS A 127 -4.75 -10.48 30.93
C LYS A 127 -5.93 -9.81 31.63
N ARG A 128 -6.52 -8.78 31.00
CA ARG A 128 -7.69 -8.07 31.54
C ARG A 128 -8.92 -8.98 31.61
N LEU A 129 -9.20 -9.74 30.55
CA LEU A 129 -10.35 -10.64 30.48
C LEU A 129 -10.18 -11.83 31.42
N GLU A 130 -8.98 -12.42 31.51
CA GLU A 130 -8.67 -13.47 32.47
C GLU A 130 -8.89 -12.99 33.91
N LYS A 131 -8.42 -11.79 34.25
CA LYS A 131 -8.64 -11.21 35.58
C LYS A 131 -10.13 -10.94 35.85
N LEU A 132 -10.88 -10.48 34.85
CA LEU A 132 -12.32 -10.26 34.98
C LEU A 132 -13.07 -11.58 35.22
N LEU A 133 -12.75 -12.61 34.45
CA LEU A 133 -13.36 -13.94 34.55
C LEU A 133 -12.92 -14.72 35.80
N ALA A 134 -11.76 -14.40 36.38
CA ALA A 134 -11.31 -14.93 37.67
C ALA A 134 -11.87 -14.14 38.87
N SER A 135 -12.56 -13.03 38.64
CA SER A 135 -13.17 -12.22 39.70
C SER A 135 -14.60 -12.70 40.03
N PRO A 136 -15.22 -12.21 41.12
CA PRO A 136 -16.62 -12.52 41.45
C PRO A 136 -17.63 -12.15 40.35
N PHE A 137 -17.22 -11.40 39.32
CA PHE A 137 -18.01 -11.14 38.14
C PHE A 137 -18.50 -12.43 37.46
N ALA A 138 -17.64 -13.46 37.35
CA ALA A 138 -18.03 -14.71 36.70
C ALA A 138 -19.13 -15.48 37.43
N GLU A 139 -19.28 -15.24 38.75
CA GLU A 139 -20.31 -15.87 39.59
C GLU A 139 -21.57 -15.00 39.70
N LYS A 140 -21.43 -13.67 39.58
CA LYS A 140 -22.51 -12.70 39.83
C LYS A 140 -23.17 -12.15 38.56
N ALA A 141 -22.48 -12.20 37.42
CA ALA A 141 -23.02 -11.70 36.16
C ALA A 141 -23.93 -12.75 35.49
N PRO A 142 -24.89 -12.32 34.64
CA PRO A 142 -25.70 -13.23 33.84
C PRO A 142 -24.82 -14.14 32.98
N ALA A 143 -25.21 -15.40 32.84
CA ALA A 143 -24.45 -16.41 32.08
C ALA A 143 -24.14 -15.97 30.65
N GLU A 144 -25.08 -15.29 29.97
CA GLU A 144 -24.90 -14.76 28.62
C GLU A 144 -23.76 -13.73 28.54
N VAL A 145 -23.61 -12.89 29.57
CA VAL A 145 -22.53 -11.89 29.63
C VAL A 145 -21.18 -12.57 29.89
N VAL A 146 -21.14 -13.56 30.80
CA VAL A 146 -19.92 -14.32 31.10
C VAL A 146 -19.45 -15.10 29.87
N GLU A 147 -20.36 -15.73 29.14
CA GLU A 147 -20.03 -16.49 27.93
C GLU A 147 -19.48 -15.57 26.83
N LYS A 148 -20.09 -14.40 26.63
CA LYS A 148 -19.58 -13.40 25.68
C LYS A 148 -18.16 -12.93 26.01
N GLU A 149 -17.82 -12.78 27.29
CA GLU A 149 -16.45 -12.43 27.69
C GLU A 149 -15.48 -13.62 27.53
N ARG A 150 -15.94 -14.87 27.66
CA ARG A 150 -15.15 -16.08 27.35
C ARG A 150 -14.87 -16.22 25.86
N GLU A 151 -15.87 -15.98 25.00
CA GLU A 151 -15.71 -15.98 23.54
C GLU A 151 -14.72 -14.90 23.08
N LYS A 152 -14.82 -13.68 23.65
CA LYS A 152 -13.83 -12.62 23.41
C LYS A 152 -12.42 -13.06 23.82
N LEU A 153 -12.27 -13.68 24.99
CA LEU A 153 -10.96 -14.17 25.45
C LEU A 153 -10.39 -15.21 24.48
N ALA A 154 -11.20 -16.16 24.02
CA ALA A 154 -10.78 -17.14 23.02
C ALA A 154 -10.35 -16.47 21.70
N THR A 155 -11.12 -15.50 21.22
CA THR A 155 -10.80 -14.75 20.00
C THR A 155 -9.46 -14.01 20.11
N TYR A 156 -9.20 -13.34 21.25
CA TYR A 156 -7.93 -12.66 21.47
C TYR A 156 -6.75 -13.63 21.59
N ARG A 157 -6.95 -14.81 22.20
CA ARG A 157 -5.92 -15.87 22.25
C ARG A 157 -5.57 -16.40 20.87
N ASP A 158 -6.58 -16.72 20.06
CA ASP A 158 -6.38 -17.17 18.68
C ASP A 158 -5.67 -16.11 17.83
N THR A 159 -6.02 -14.83 18.04
CA THR A 159 -5.38 -13.71 17.35
C THR A 159 -3.91 -13.57 17.76
N ALA A 160 -3.62 -13.61 19.06
CA ALA A 160 -2.25 -13.54 19.58
C ALA A 160 -1.38 -14.72 19.10
N GLU A 161 -1.94 -15.93 19.03
CA GLU A 161 -1.23 -17.11 18.53
C GLU A 161 -0.90 -16.98 17.03
N LYS A 162 -1.85 -16.50 16.22
CA LYS A 162 -1.60 -16.22 14.80
C LYS A 162 -0.52 -15.16 14.59
N ILE A 163 -0.52 -14.10 15.41
CA ILE A 163 0.51 -13.05 15.35
C ILE A 163 1.89 -13.62 15.72
N LYS A 164 1.98 -14.45 16.77
CA LYS A 164 3.24 -15.12 17.17
C LYS A 164 3.82 -16.04 16.09
N GLN A 165 2.99 -16.59 15.21
CA GLN A 165 3.46 -17.40 14.08
C GLN A 165 3.97 -16.55 12.91
N GLN A 166 3.64 -15.25 12.88
CA GLN A 166 4.02 -14.31 11.81
C GLN A 166 5.25 -13.45 12.14
N ILE A 167 5.64 -13.40 13.42
CA ILE A 167 6.89 -12.80 13.93
C ILE A 167 8.03 -13.80 13.76
#